data_AF-A0A9X2F8H8-F1
#
_entry.id   AF-A0A9X2F8H8-F1
#
_cell.length_a   1.000
_cell.length_b   1.000
_cell.length_c   1.000
_cell.angle_alpha   90.00
_cell.angle_beta   90.00
_cell.angle_gamma   90.00
#
_symmetry.space_group_name_H-M   'P 1'
#
loop_
_entity.id
_entity.type
_entity.pdbx_description
1 polymer ?
#
loop_
_entity_poly.entity_id
_entity_poly.type
_entity_poly.pdbx_seq_one_letter_code
_entity_poly.pdbx_strand_id
1 'polypeptide(L)'
;MASLHRNVYRGALGIVTAVVAVAASPLAWSANGWDGGGMSNWWFDPSNWGQESPEPCPCLPPGQDNEAAVVRTDAQINIGTGDWDTTGEGVVFDPDSDPFFAAAANLNYPTGSAYAGSTYNMEYGPESIYRLYISRNTTNHNLMTIKSGELWIDSTTIIGRSGSTAEAQNEGRVVQTGGALMMPLSTMDIGNSEDSGWGNGVYDYQGGTMEISLDGGNGIRLAHGRDSGPSGINKFILRNPDSGGHVLTWDFNMISYRGSADGVFTEGEDPNGIDRGVAIVEFHFDNGGTRPMQVARNLTINNGLESSTGATLSSRLDLVLDEAPAVDGLGVPQNLGLFDVNFDYGFGNNGGIINGNGDISDAFASADGSTHYAEGDTVSAVFGNTRYDWTISYTGLINWANAADSVVDSITGTGTGDDVVLIGLGSEALPGLLGDFNNDGLVDLADYTVWRNNLGNADSVLPSGSTNDGSGVVDAGDYATWKQNFGNGSPAAVQAAAVPEPASWILLGLLGIAVVGYAPRR
;
A
#
# COMPACT_ATOMS: atom_id res chain seq x y z
N MET A 1 -80.80 21.42 -32.99
CA MET A 1 -80.69 20.52 -34.16
C MET A 1 -79.22 20.52 -34.59
N ALA A 2 -78.41 19.57 -34.10
CA ALA A 2 -77.85 18.43 -34.86
C ALA A 2 -76.92 18.91 -36.01
N SER A 3 -75.58 18.86 -35.90
CA SER A 3 -74.62 17.74 -35.82
C SER A 3 -74.35 16.98 -37.14
N LEU A 4 -73.06 16.66 -37.35
CA LEU A 4 -72.42 15.65 -38.24
C LEU A 4 -72.13 16.04 -39.71
N HIS A 5 -71.05 15.63 -40.40
CA HIS A 5 -69.69 15.14 -40.09
C HIS A 5 -68.96 14.87 -41.44
N ARG A 6 -67.63 15.08 -41.49
CA ARG A 6 -66.55 14.26 -42.12
C ARG A 6 -66.29 14.19 -43.66
N ASN A 7 -65.02 14.41 -44.05
CA ASN A 7 -64.09 13.63 -44.92
C ASN A 7 -63.08 14.59 -45.64
N VAL A 8 -61.80 14.72 -45.28
CA VAL A 8 -60.56 13.90 -45.47
C VAL A 8 -60.15 13.63 -46.94
N TYR A 9 -58.97 14.14 -47.36
CA TYR A 9 -57.80 13.49 -48.06
C TYR A 9 -56.76 14.58 -48.47
N ARG A 10 -55.61 14.71 -47.76
CA ARG A 10 -54.22 14.27 -48.08
C ARG A 10 -53.58 14.82 -49.38
N GLY A 11 -52.48 15.58 -49.20
CA GLY A 11 -51.43 15.83 -50.20
C GLY A 11 -50.05 15.74 -49.52
N ALA A 12 -49.17 14.90 -50.06
CA ALA A 12 -47.82 14.62 -49.54
C ALA A 12 -46.78 15.58 -50.13
N LEU A 13 -45.81 16.02 -49.33
CA LEU A 13 -44.58 16.66 -49.79
C LEU A 13 -43.39 15.94 -49.15
N GLY A 14 -42.51 15.38 -49.97
CA GLY A 14 -41.29 14.69 -49.54
C GLY A 14 -40.16 15.68 -49.26
N ILE A 15 -39.44 15.49 -48.16
CA ILE A 15 -38.22 16.22 -47.82
C ILE A 15 -37.02 15.32 -48.13
N VAL A 16 -36.09 15.83 -48.92
CA VAL A 16 -34.79 15.22 -49.20
C VAL A 16 -33.85 15.52 -48.04
N THR A 17 -33.44 14.49 -47.28
CA THR A 17 -32.43 14.59 -46.24
C THR A 17 -31.04 14.53 -46.87
N ALA A 18 -30.31 15.63 -46.86
CA ALA A 18 -28.88 15.63 -47.14
C ALA A 18 -28.14 15.06 -45.92
N VAL A 19 -27.60 13.85 -46.04
CA VAL A 19 -26.69 13.28 -45.04
C VAL A 19 -25.31 13.91 -45.27
N VAL A 20 -24.97 14.90 -44.45
CA VAL A 20 -23.59 15.36 -44.31
C VAL A 20 -22.88 14.30 -43.45
N ALA A 21 -22.08 13.47 -44.09
CA ALA A 21 -21.12 12.63 -43.38
C ALA A 21 -20.03 13.56 -42.82
N VAL A 22 -20.17 13.92 -41.54
CA VAL A 22 -19.08 14.52 -40.78
C VAL A 22 -18.07 13.40 -40.56
N ALA A 23 -16.90 13.51 -41.18
CA ALA A 23 -15.77 12.66 -40.84
C ALA A 23 -15.46 12.88 -39.35
N ALA A 24 -15.70 11.86 -38.53
CA ALA A 24 -15.26 11.85 -37.15
C ALA A 24 -13.73 12.02 -37.16
N SER A 25 -13.27 13.17 -36.69
CA SER A 25 -11.87 13.36 -36.34
C SER A 25 -11.56 12.48 -35.13
N PRO A 26 -10.32 12.02 -34.96
CA PRO A 26 -10.02 11.15 -33.84
C PRO A 26 -10.13 11.94 -32.53
N LEU A 27 -10.34 11.19 -31.45
CA LEU A 27 -10.83 11.63 -30.16
C LEU A 27 -9.74 12.29 -29.32
N ALA A 28 -10.17 13.18 -28.41
CA ALA A 28 -9.29 14.15 -27.78
C ALA A 28 -9.43 14.22 -26.24
N TRP A 29 -8.31 14.17 -25.50
CA TRP A 29 -8.20 13.80 -24.06
C TRP A 29 -7.86 14.95 -23.10
N SER A 30 -8.16 14.76 -21.79
CA SER A 30 -7.91 15.77 -20.76
C SER A 30 -7.73 15.29 -19.29
N ALA A 31 -6.51 15.36 -18.77
CA ALA A 31 -6.05 15.57 -17.37
C ALA A 31 -4.51 15.67 -17.41
N ASN A 32 -3.88 16.22 -16.37
CA ASN A 32 -2.44 16.12 -16.16
C ASN A 32 -2.10 14.67 -15.80
N GLY A 33 -2.00 13.80 -16.81
CA GLY A 33 -1.24 12.57 -16.67
C GLY A 33 0.23 12.95 -16.71
N TRP A 34 1.00 12.57 -15.69
CA TRP A 34 2.44 12.47 -15.89
C TRP A 34 2.67 11.41 -16.98
N ASP A 35 2.93 11.84 -18.21
CA ASP A 35 3.09 10.96 -19.37
C ASP A 35 4.56 10.57 -19.62
N GLY A 36 5.42 10.76 -18.61
CA GLY A 36 6.69 10.06 -18.51
C GLY A 36 7.86 10.66 -19.28
N GLY A 37 7.81 11.95 -19.61
CA GLY A 37 8.83 12.63 -20.42
C GLY A 37 9.43 13.88 -19.75
N GLY A 38 10.44 13.72 -18.90
CA GLY A 38 11.10 14.86 -18.27
C GLY A 38 12.29 14.48 -17.43
N MET A 39 13.35 15.29 -17.44
CA MET A 39 14.52 15.09 -16.58
C MET A 39 14.25 15.59 -15.14
N SER A 40 13.01 15.51 -14.67
CA SER A 40 12.63 15.89 -13.31
C SER A 40 11.64 14.89 -12.70
N ASN A 41 11.67 14.85 -11.36
CA ASN A 41 10.77 14.07 -10.53
C ASN A 41 9.47 14.81 -10.20
N TRP A 42 9.33 16.09 -10.54
CA TRP A 42 8.16 16.88 -10.19
C TRP A 42 6.91 16.43 -10.95
N TRP A 43 5.80 16.34 -10.22
CA TRP A 43 4.49 16.00 -10.78
C TRP A 43 4.13 16.95 -11.92
N PHE A 44 4.39 18.24 -11.74
CA PHE A 44 4.28 19.23 -12.80
C PHE A 44 5.66 19.49 -13.38
N ASP A 45 5.91 19.05 -14.61
CA ASP A 45 7.04 19.54 -15.40
C ASP A 45 6.50 19.97 -16.76
N PRO A 46 6.76 21.20 -17.24
CA PRO A 46 6.39 21.60 -18.57
C PRO A 46 6.89 20.67 -19.69
N SER A 47 7.95 19.90 -19.49
CA SER A 47 8.38 18.88 -20.46
C SER A 47 7.45 17.66 -20.49
N ASN A 48 6.85 17.30 -19.34
CA ASN A 48 5.83 16.26 -19.20
C ASN A 48 4.46 16.71 -19.76
N TRP A 49 4.36 17.92 -20.31
CA TRP A 49 3.10 18.48 -20.81
C TRP A 49 2.95 18.33 -22.34
N GLY A 50 3.87 17.65 -23.06
CA GLY A 50 3.80 17.58 -24.52
C GLY A 50 4.52 16.43 -25.25
N GLN A 51 3.81 15.92 -26.27
CA GLN A 51 4.22 15.16 -27.48
C GLN A 51 4.31 13.61 -27.47
N GLU A 52 3.90 12.87 -26.44
CA GLU A 52 3.95 11.39 -26.46
C GLU A 52 2.55 10.73 -26.61
N SER A 53 1.72 11.19 -27.57
CA SER A 53 0.55 10.41 -27.99
C SER A 53 0.43 10.24 -29.51
N PRO A 54 0.22 9.01 -30.02
CA PRO A 54 -0.16 8.74 -31.40
C PRO A 54 -1.64 9.08 -31.75
N GLU A 55 -2.47 9.57 -30.83
CA GLU A 55 -3.89 9.90 -31.05
C GLU A 55 -4.28 11.25 -30.38
N PRO A 56 -5.25 12.02 -30.91
CA PRO A 56 -5.19 13.48 -30.89
C PRO A 56 -5.92 14.14 -29.71
N CYS A 57 -5.32 14.20 -28.52
CA CYS A 57 -5.25 15.49 -27.80
C CYS A 57 -4.27 15.46 -26.65
N PRO A 58 -3.14 16.16 -26.82
CA PRO A 58 -2.43 16.73 -25.70
C PRO A 58 -2.98 18.16 -25.52
N CYS A 59 -4.01 18.37 -24.70
CA CYS A 59 -4.32 19.72 -24.24
C CYS A 59 -4.42 19.75 -22.72
N LEU A 60 -3.37 20.32 -22.13
CA LEU A 60 -3.38 20.84 -20.78
C LEU A 60 -3.66 22.35 -20.85
N PRO A 61 -4.57 22.87 -20.01
CA PRO A 61 -5.49 22.12 -19.16
C PRO A 61 -6.64 21.48 -19.98
N PRO A 62 -7.35 20.50 -19.42
CA PRO A 62 -8.67 20.07 -19.89
C PRO A 62 -9.58 21.22 -20.31
N GLY A 63 -10.14 21.17 -21.51
CA GLY A 63 -11.21 22.09 -21.92
C GLY A 63 -12.61 21.49 -21.73
N GLN A 64 -13.64 22.34 -21.59
CA GLN A 64 -15.04 21.93 -21.77
C GLN A 64 -15.35 21.78 -23.26
N ASP A 65 -15.84 20.63 -23.69
CA ASP A 65 -16.37 20.44 -25.05
C ASP A 65 -17.90 20.57 -25.07
N ASN A 66 -18.36 21.64 -25.72
CA ASN A 66 -19.77 21.93 -26.03
C ASN A 66 -20.70 22.01 -24.81
N GLU A 67 -20.64 23.12 -24.08
CA GLU A 67 -21.68 23.68 -23.18
C GLU A 67 -22.29 22.76 -22.09
N ALA A 68 -21.86 21.51 -21.85
CA ALA A 68 -22.53 20.69 -20.81
C ALA A 68 -21.78 19.53 -20.13
N ALA A 69 -20.60 19.06 -20.56
CA ALA A 69 -19.96 17.91 -19.91
C ALA A 69 -18.44 18.05 -19.76
N VAL A 70 -17.91 17.60 -18.61
CA VAL A 70 -16.48 17.47 -18.36
C VAL A 70 -16.06 16.02 -18.57
N VAL A 71 -15.04 15.80 -19.40
CA VAL A 71 -14.47 14.47 -19.65
C VAL A 71 -13.26 14.26 -18.74
N ARG A 72 -13.18 13.09 -18.12
CA ARG A 72 -12.27 12.75 -17.01
C ARG A 72 -11.16 11.83 -17.53
N THR A 73 -9.88 12.07 -17.21
CA THR A 73 -8.79 11.14 -17.61
C THR A 73 -7.88 10.71 -16.47
N ASP A 74 -7.28 9.54 -16.70
CA ASP A 74 -6.49 8.79 -15.74
C ASP A 74 -5.03 9.31 -15.71
N ALA A 75 -4.41 9.36 -14.53
CA ALA A 75 -2.97 9.53 -14.36
C ALA A 75 -2.30 8.15 -14.24
N GLN A 76 -1.21 7.91 -14.97
CA GLN A 76 -0.54 6.60 -14.97
C GLN A 76 0.99 6.74 -14.87
N ILE A 77 1.56 6.24 -13.78
CA ILE A 77 3.00 6.23 -13.48
C ILE A 77 3.57 4.85 -13.79
N ASN A 78 4.30 4.73 -14.90
CA ASN A 78 4.70 3.44 -15.46
C ASN A 78 6.13 3.36 -16.00
N ILE A 79 6.91 4.43 -15.90
CA ILE A 79 8.19 4.55 -16.62
C ILE A 79 9.37 3.83 -15.96
N GLY A 80 9.21 3.35 -14.72
CA GLY A 80 10.28 2.74 -13.93
C GLY A 80 11.23 3.76 -13.32
N THR A 81 12.18 3.29 -12.51
CA THR A 81 13.26 4.12 -11.97
C THR A 81 14.35 4.39 -13.02
N GLY A 82 15.00 5.55 -12.96
CA GLY A 82 16.07 5.91 -13.90
C GLY A 82 16.73 7.24 -13.57
N ASP A 83 17.62 7.73 -14.45
CA ASP A 83 18.41 8.96 -14.24
C ASP A 83 17.56 10.23 -13.98
N TRP A 84 16.26 10.20 -14.30
CA TRP A 84 15.29 11.27 -14.03
C TRP A 84 14.91 11.37 -12.54
N ASP A 85 14.98 10.26 -11.80
CA ASP A 85 14.69 10.19 -10.36
C ASP A 85 15.93 10.60 -9.56
N THR A 86 16.26 11.89 -9.63
CA THR A 86 17.49 12.43 -9.03
C THR A 86 17.51 12.39 -7.49
N THR A 87 16.36 12.23 -6.85
CA THR A 87 16.23 12.20 -5.37
C THR A 87 15.94 10.82 -4.82
N GLY A 88 15.56 9.85 -5.66
CA GLY A 88 15.09 8.53 -5.22
C GLY A 88 13.65 8.54 -4.68
N GLU A 89 12.90 9.62 -4.93
CA GLU A 89 11.53 9.83 -4.42
C GLU A 89 10.47 9.50 -5.49
N GLY A 90 10.87 9.03 -6.67
CA GLY A 90 9.96 8.77 -7.78
C GLY A 90 9.26 10.05 -8.24
N VAL A 91 7.96 9.98 -8.57
CA VAL A 91 7.18 11.18 -8.91
C VAL A 91 6.75 11.91 -7.65
N VAL A 92 7.08 13.20 -7.54
CA VAL A 92 6.85 14.02 -6.35
C VAL A 92 5.66 14.97 -6.56
N PHE A 93 4.60 14.75 -5.78
CA PHE A 93 3.51 15.71 -5.59
C PHE A 93 3.77 16.53 -4.33
N ASP A 94 4.20 17.78 -4.52
CA ASP A 94 4.52 18.71 -3.43
C ASP A 94 4.25 20.15 -3.91
N PRO A 95 2.97 20.57 -4.04
CA PRO A 95 2.58 21.88 -4.53
C PRO A 95 3.24 23.07 -3.82
N ASP A 96 3.58 22.91 -2.53
CA ASP A 96 4.23 23.96 -1.75
C ASP A 96 5.69 24.23 -2.20
N SER A 97 6.35 23.21 -2.77
CA SER A 97 7.76 23.28 -3.19
C SER A 97 7.97 23.13 -4.69
N ASP A 98 6.97 22.65 -5.43
CA ASP A 98 7.06 22.39 -6.86
C ASP A 98 7.16 23.73 -7.63
N PRO A 99 8.29 23.99 -8.32
CA PRO A 99 8.54 25.27 -9.00
C PRO A 99 7.64 25.49 -10.22
N PHE A 100 6.96 24.46 -10.69
CA PHE A 100 6.07 24.49 -11.85
C PHE A 100 4.60 24.51 -11.46
N PHE A 101 4.27 24.25 -10.19
CA PHE A 101 2.90 24.23 -9.68
C PHE A 101 2.16 25.54 -9.91
N ALA A 102 2.80 26.68 -9.65
CA ALA A 102 2.20 27.98 -9.89
C ALA A 102 1.87 28.21 -11.38
N ALA A 103 2.65 27.64 -12.30
CA ALA A 103 2.34 27.71 -13.73
C ALA A 103 1.14 26.83 -14.07
N ALA A 104 1.04 25.63 -13.49
CA ALA A 104 -0.10 24.73 -13.63
C ALA A 104 -1.39 25.36 -13.06
N ALA A 105 -1.32 25.95 -11.86
CA ALA A 105 -2.45 26.60 -11.20
C ALA A 105 -3.01 27.82 -11.95
N ASN A 106 -2.22 28.44 -12.84
CA ASN A 106 -2.67 29.54 -13.69
C ASN A 106 -3.36 29.08 -14.99
N LEU A 107 -3.47 27.77 -15.22
CA LEU A 107 -4.20 27.22 -16.36
C LEU A 107 -5.72 27.32 -16.13
N ASN A 108 -6.49 27.40 -17.22
CA ASN A 108 -7.96 27.44 -17.17
C ASN A 108 -8.57 26.03 -17.04
N TYR A 109 -9.06 25.67 -15.87
CA TYR A 109 -9.71 24.38 -15.66
C TYR A 109 -11.23 24.44 -15.87
N PRO A 110 -11.90 23.30 -16.16
CA PRO A 110 -13.36 23.25 -16.24
C PRO A 110 -14.01 23.61 -14.90
N THR A 111 -14.79 24.69 -14.90
CA THR A 111 -15.57 25.16 -13.73
C THR A 111 -17.04 24.70 -13.81
N GLY A 112 -17.70 24.50 -12.67
CA GLY A 112 -19.16 24.28 -12.62
C GLY A 112 -19.68 22.87 -12.96
N SER A 113 -18.81 21.90 -13.23
CA SER A 113 -19.16 20.48 -13.14
C SER A 113 -18.78 19.99 -11.75
N ALA A 114 -19.78 19.78 -10.88
CA ALA A 114 -19.51 19.03 -9.66
C ALA A 114 -18.94 17.65 -10.06
N TYR A 115 -17.98 17.15 -9.28
CA TYR A 115 -17.56 15.75 -9.32
C TYR A 115 -18.82 14.87 -9.38
N ALA A 116 -19.02 14.17 -10.48
CA ALA A 116 -20.33 13.60 -10.78
C ALA A 116 -20.67 12.49 -9.77
N GLY A 117 -21.59 12.78 -8.85
CA GLY A 117 -22.03 11.86 -7.79
C GLY A 117 -21.51 12.21 -6.39
N SER A 118 -20.67 13.24 -6.23
CA SER A 118 -20.13 13.67 -4.93
C SER A 118 -20.97 14.76 -4.30
N THR A 119 -21.05 14.77 -2.96
CA THR A 119 -21.60 15.90 -2.19
C THR A 119 -20.60 17.06 -2.06
N TYR A 120 -19.33 16.83 -2.41
CA TYR A 120 -18.25 17.81 -2.43
C TYR A 120 -18.35 18.70 -3.68
N ASN A 121 -18.62 19.98 -3.46
CA ASN A 121 -18.61 21.01 -4.50
C ASN A 121 -17.16 21.46 -4.76
N MET A 122 -16.42 20.67 -5.54
CA MET A 122 -15.06 21.03 -5.96
C MET A 122 -14.96 21.21 -7.46
N GLU A 123 -14.15 22.17 -7.87
CA GLU A 123 -13.79 22.40 -9.27
C GLU A 123 -12.52 21.61 -9.59
N TYR A 124 -12.37 21.17 -10.84
CA TYR A 124 -11.15 20.51 -11.28
C TYR A 124 -9.98 21.52 -11.23
N GLY A 125 -8.82 21.09 -10.73
CA GLY A 125 -7.60 21.89 -10.66
C GLY A 125 -6.33 21.05 -10.91
N PRO A 126 -5.12 21.62 -10.75
CA PRO A 126 -3.89 20.83 -10.77
C PRO A 126 -3.89 19.74 -9.68
N GLU A 127 -4.57 19.95 -8.56
CA GLU A 127 -4.74 19.02 -7.45
C GLU A 127 -5.71 17.85 -7.74
N SER A 128 -6.36 17.82 -8.90
CA SER A 128 -7.50 16.95 -9.18
C SER A 128 -7.21 15.99 -10.34
N ILE A 129 -7.37 14.69 -10.10
CA ILE A 129 -7.29 13.65 -11.14
C ILE A 129 -8.51 12.73 -11.11
N TYR A 130 -8.79 12.05 -12.22
CA TYR A 130 -9.91 11.11 -12.27
C TYR A 130 -9.54 9.76 -11.65
N ARG A 131 -8.50 9.12 -12.15
CA ARG A 131 -7.96 7.85 -11.65
C ARG A 131 -6.46 7.95 -11.51
N LEU A 132 -5.91 7.13 -10.64
CA LEU A 132 -4.47 6.98 -10.48
C LEU A 132 -4.07 5.53 -10.67
N TYR A 133 -3.10 5.30 -11.55
CA TYR A 133 -2.48 4.01 -11.76
C TYR A 133 -0.99 4.11 -11.52
N ILE A 134 -0.44 3.23 -10.70
CA ILE A 134 1.00 3.14 -10.47
C ILE A 134 1.42 1.70 -10.74
N SER A 135 2.39 1.52 -11.64
CA SER A 135 2.85 0.19 -12.08
C SER A 135 1.70 -0.67 -12.59
N ARG A 136 0.98 -0.20 -13.61
CA ARG A 136 -0.11 -0.93 -14.28
C ARG A 136 0.38 -1.57 -15.57
N ASN A 137 0.15 -2.86 -15.77
CA ASN A 137 0.42 -3.55 -17.04
C ASN A 137 1.90 -3.44 -17.48
N THR A 138 2.81 -3.35 -16.50
CA THR A 138 4.26 -3.23 -16.66
C THR A 138 4.96 -4.10 -15.61
N THR A 139 6.25 -4.41 -15.82
CA THR A 139 7.14 -5.07 -14.86
C THR A 139 8.01 -4.08 -14.09
N ASN A 140 7.74 -2.78 -14.26
CA ASN A 140 8.52 -1.72 -13.65
C ASN A 140 8.20 -1.56 -12.16
N HIS A 141 9.19 -1.08 -11.41
CA HIS A 141 9.03 -0.53 -10.08
C HIS A 141 8.79 0.99 -10.22
N ASN A 142 7.67 1.49 -9.74
CA ASN A 142 7.34 2.91 -9.80
C ASN A 142 7.00 3.41 -8.39
N LEU A 143 7.54 4.58 -8.07
CA LEU A 143 7.34 5.26 -6.80
C LEU A 143 6.66 6.61 -7.06
N MET A 144 5.72 6.96 -6.20
CA MET A 144 5.17 8.29 -6.07
C MET A 144 5.32 8.76 -4.62
N THR A 145 5.74 10.00 -4.41
CA THR A 145 5.82 10.64 -3.10
C THR A 145 4.87 11.82 -3.01
N ILE A 146 4.00 11.83 -2.00
CA ILE A 146 3.11 12.94 -1.66
C ILE A 146 3.69 13.65 -0.42
N LYS A 147 3.90 14.97 -0.50
CA LYS A 147 4.50 15.74 0.61
C LYS A 147 3.61 16.86 1.15
N SER A 148 2.87 17.55 0.28
CA SER A 148 2.09 18.72 0.67
C SER A 148 0.83 18.89 -0.18
N GLY A 149 0.03 19.90 0.15
CA GLY A 149 -1.25 20.22 -0.50
C GLY A 149 -2.29 19.11 -0.41
N GLU A 150 -3.36 19.25 -1.19
CA GLU A 150 -4.43 18.27 -1.26
C GLU A 150 -4.39 17.60 -2.64
N LEU A 151 -4.38 16.27 -2.68
CA LEU A 151 -4.51 15.48 -3.91
C LEU A 151 -5.87 14.80 -3.91
N TRP A 152 -6.69 15.15 -4.91
CA TRP A 152 -8.05 14.65 -5.07
C TRP A 152 -8.14 13.65 -6.22
N ILE A 153 -8.71 12.48 -5.93
CA ILE A 153 -8.94 11.43 -6.93
C ILE A 153 -10.42 11.05 -6.94
N ASP A 154 -11.10 11.31 -8.06
CA ASP A 154 -12.56 11.11 -8.20
C ASP A 154 -12.96 9.62 -8.27
N SER A 155 -12.07 8.77 -8.77
CA SER A 155 -12.36 7.38 -9.11
C SER A 155 -11.21 6.46 -8.67
N THR A 156 -11.19 5.25 -9.21
CA THR A 156 -10.37 4.16 -8.70
C THR A 156 -8.88 4.48 -8.77
N THR A 157 -8.18 4.25 -7.66
CA THR A 157 -6.72 4.22 -7.60
C THR A 157 -6.27 2.76 -7.57
N ILE A 158 -5.27 2.41 -8.37
CA ILE A 158 -4.61 1.10 -8.30
C ILE A 158 -3.10 1.27 -8.18
N ILE A 159 -2.55 0.73 -7.11
CA ILE A 159 -1.12 0.75 -6.79
C ILE A 159 -0.61 -0.68 -6.96
N GLY A 160 0.19 -0.92 -8.00
CA GLY A 160 0.75 -2.24 -8.27
C GLY A 160 -0.23 -3.18 -8.95
N ARG A 161 -0.39 -3.08 -10.27
CA ARG A 161 -1.25 -3.97 -11.06
C ARG A 161 -0.44 -4.78 -12.05
N SER A 162 -0.51 -6.11 -11.98
CA SER A 162 0.38 -7.01 -12.73
C SER A 162 0.51 -6.68 -14.23
N GLY A 163 1.70 -6.93 -14.77
CA GLY A 163 1.99 -6.89 -16.21
C GLY A 163 1.47 -8.12 -16.95
N SER A 164 1.32 -8.05 -18.27
CA SER A 164 0.89 -9.19 -19.10
C SER A 164 1.92 -10.34 -19.22
N THR A 165 3.03 -10.26 -18.51
CA THR A 165 4.08 -11.28 -18.43
C THR A 165 3.90 -12.12 -17.17
N ALA A 166 3.61 -13.42 -17.36
CA ALA A 166 3.53 -14.37 -16.25
C ALA A 166 4.83 -14.38 -15.43
N GLU A 167 4.70 -14.48 -14.10
CA GLU A 167 5.80 -14.56 -13.12
C GLU A 167 6.74 -13.34 -13.04
N ALA A 168 6.53 -12.30 -13.85
CA ALA A 168 7.28 -11.06 -13.72
C ALA A 168 6.63 -10.17 -12.66
N GLN A 169 7.38 -9.90 -11.59
CA GLN A 169 6.97 -8.99 -10.53
C GLN A 169 7.01 -7.55 -11.03
N ASN A 170 6.06 -6.75 -10.56
CA ASN A 170 6.14 -5.29 -10.61
C ASN A 170 5.97 -4.74 -9.19
N GLU A 171 6.20 -3.45 -9.00
CA GLU A 171 5.90 -2.81 -7.72
C GLU A 171 5.39 -1.42 -7.95
N GLY A 172 4.16 -1.14 -7.52
CA GLY A 172 3.68 0.23 -7.33
C GLY A 172 3.90 0.62 -5.88
N ARG A 173 4.55 1.76 -5.63
CA ARG A 173 4.71 2.29 -4.28
C ARG A 173 4.23 3.74 -4.21
N VAL A 174 3.49 4.05 -3.14
CA VAL A 174 3.19 5.41 -2.73
C VAL A 174 3.81 5.64 -1.35
N VAL A 175 4.48 6.77 -1.18
CA VAL A 175 4.93 7.27 0.13
C VAL A 175 4.22 8.61 0.38
N GLN A 176 3.47 8.70 1.47
CA GLN A 176 2.81 9.95 1.86
C GLN A 176 3.47 10.49 3.13
N THR A 177 4.27 11.55 2.98
CA THR A 177 5.00 12.20 4.09
C THR A 177 4.23 13.38 4.70
N GLY A 178 3.17 13.83 4.04
CA GLY A 178 2.35 14.97 4.44
C GLY A 178 1.19 15.18 3.47
N GLY A 179 0.63 16.38 3.46
CA GLY A 179 -0.51 16.74 2.62
C GLY A 179 -1.79 15.96 2.95
N ALA A 180 -2.78 16.05 2.07
CA ALA A 180 -4.05 15.33 2.18
C ALA A 180 -4.30 14.51 0.91
N LEU A 181 -4.63 13.22 1.04
CA LEU A 181 -5.11 12.39 -0.05
C LEU A 181 -6.61 12.15 0.11
N MET A 182 -7.41 12.60 -0.87
CA MET A 182 -8.86 12.57 -0.81
C MET A 182 -9.43 11.74 -1.95
N MET A 183 -10.16 10.67 -1.62
CA MET A 183 -10.83 9.78 -2.57
C MET A 183 -12.28 9.49 -2.15
N PRO A 184 -13.17 10.49 -2.10
CA PRO A 184 -14.45 10.37 -1.40
C PRO A 184 -15.42 9.32 -1.98
N LEU A 185 -15.35 9.06 -3.29
CA LEU A 185 -16.35 8.27 -4.02
C LEU A 185 -15.89 6.90 -4.47
N SER A 186 -14.63 6.55 -4.23
CA SER A 186 -14.04 5.38 -4.87
C SER A 186 -13.07 4.63 -3.99
N THR A 187 -12.69 3.49 -4.53
CA THR A 187 -11.86 2.50 -3.85
C THR A 187 -10.40 2.68 -4.22
N MET A 188 -9.53 2.47 -3.25
CA MET A 188 -8.10 2.31 -3.45
C MET A 188 -7.76 0.82 -3.44
N ASP A 189 -7.19 0.33 -4.53
CA ASP A 189 -6.67 -1.03 -4.63
C ASP A 189 -5.15 -1.02 -4.52
N ILE A 190 -4.63 -1.80 -3.59
CA ILE A 190 -3.18 -2.01 -3.40
C ILE A 190 -2.90 -3.47 -3.73
N GLY A 191 -2.28 -3.68 -4.89
CA GLY A 191 -2.13 -4.98 -5.50
C GLY A 191 -3.34 -5.40 -6.28
N ASN A 192 -3.16 -5.61 -7.58
CA ASN A 192 -4.19 -6.19 -8.44
C ASN A 192 -3.56 -7.08 -9.51
N SER A 193 -4.24 -8.16 -9.88
CA SER A 193 -3.84 -9.07 -10.96
C SER A 193 -4.61 -8.79 -12.26
N GLU A 194 -3.91 -8.83 -13.39
CA GLU A 194 -4.49 -9.11 -14.71
C GLU A 194 -4.36 -10.60 -15.06
N ASP A 195 -4.66 -10.97 -16.31
CA ASP A 195 -4.71 -12.37 -16.80
C ASP A 195 -3.36 -13.12 -16.72
N SER A 196 -2.27 -12.41 -16.47
CA SER A 196 -0.94 -12.96 -16.23
C SER A 196 -0.16 -12.05 -15.26
N GLY A 197 0.76 -12.62 -14.47
CA GLY A 197 1.62 -11.89 -13.53
C GLY A 197 1.03 -11.63 -12.14
N TRP A 198 1.84 -11.10 -11.21
CA TRP A 198 1.43 -10.75 -9.84
C TRP A 198 1.61 -9.25 -9.62
N GLY A 199 0.57 -8.57 -9.15
CA GLY A 199 0.64 -7.14 -8.84
C GLY A 199 1.07 -6.92 -7.41
N ASN A 200 2.22 -6.26 -7.19
CA ASN A 200 2.67 -5.90 -5.85
C ASN A 200 2.48 -4.39 -5.65
N GLY A 201 1.79 -4.02 -4.57
CA GLY A 201 1.49 -2.65 -4.20
C GLY A 201 1.93 -2.36 -2.77
N VAL A 202 2.50 -1.18 -2.55
CA VAL A 202 2.84 -0.67 -1.22
C VAL A 202 2.30 0.74 -1.06
N TYR A 203 1.54 0.97 0.01
CA TYR A 203 1.27 2.33 0.48
C TYR A 203 1.98 2.53 1.82
N ASP A 204 2.82 3.56 1.91
CA ASP A 204 3.59 3.92 3.10
C ASP A 204 3.12 5.28 3.61
N TYR A 205 2.25 5.26 4.61
CA TYR A 205 1.75 6.45 5.28
C TYR A 205 2.74 6.87 6.36
N GLN A 206 3.39 8.02 6.13
CA GLN A 206 4.34 8.68 7.02
C GLN A 206 3.76 9.98 7.62
N GLY A 207 2.72 10.56 7.03
CA GLY A 207 1.94 11.63 7.63
C GLY A 207 0.97 12.35 6.71
N GLY A 208 0.27 13.36 7.26
CA GLY A 208 -0.83 14.04 6.57
C GLY A 208 -2.18 13.38 6.80
N THR A 209 -3.18 13.69 5.98
CA THR A 209 -4.51 13.04 6.07
C THR A 209 -4.77 12.15 4.87
N MET A 210 -5.52 11.08 5.07
CA MET A 210 -6.01 10.21 4.01
C MET A 210 -7.48 9.90 4.27
N GLU A 211 -8.34 10.18 3.31
CA GLU A 211 -9.78 9.92 3.38
C GLU A 211 -10.26 9.15 2.15
N ILE A 212 -10.63 7.88 2.32
CA ILE A 212 -10.97 6.97 1.22
C ILE A 212 -12.42 6.47 1.31
N SER A 213 -13.18 6.67 0.23
CA SER A 213 -14.52 6.12 -0.02
C SER A 213 -15.62 6.56 0.96
N LEU A 214 -15.53 7.75 1.58
CA LEU A 214 -16.42 8.16 2.67
C LEU A 214 -17.90 8.38 2.28
N ASP A 215 -18.22 8.56 1.00
CA ASP A 215 -19.61 8.67 0.50
C ASP A 215 -20.23 7.28 0.20
N GLY A 216 -19.62 6.20 0.70
CA GLY A 216 -20.04 4.81 0.53
C GLY A 216 -19.25 4.08 -0.56
N GLY A 217 -18.74 2.90 -0.22
CA GLY A 217 -18.01 2.04 -1.16
C GLY A 217 -17.24 0.94 -0.43
N ASN A 218 -16.12 0.50 -1.01
CA ASN A 218 -15.27 -0.56 -0.44
C ASN A 218 -13.98 -0.03 0.21
N GLY A 219 -13.81 1.30 0.33
CA GLY A 219 -12.64 1.89 1.00
C GLY A 219 -11.30 1.48 0.40
N ILE A 220 -10.42 0.95 1.24
CA ILE A 220 -9.10 0.43 0.86
C ILE A 220 -9.19 -1.08 0.74
N ARG A 221 -8.60 -1.64 -0.32
CA ARG A 221 -8.51 -3.08 -0.54
C ARG A 221 -7.06 -3.49 -0.80
N LEU A 222 -6.56 -4.44 -0.02
CA LEU A 222 -5.24 -5.03 -0.19
C LEU A 222 -5.35 -6.39 -0.86
N ALA A 223 -4.40 -6.69 -1.73
CA ALA A 223 -4.26 -7.95 -2.45
C ALA A 223 -5.47 -8.35 -3.30
N HIS A 224 -6.27 -7.37 -3.72
CA HIS A 224 -7.49 -7.59 -4.48
C HIS A 224 -7.20 -8.01 -5.93
N GLY A 225 -7.25 -9.31 -6.20
CA GLY A 225 -7.18 -9.84 -7.57
C GLY A 225 -8.45 -9.57 -8.39
N ARG A 226 -8.32 -9.51 -9.72
CA ARG A 226 -9.47 -9.59 -10.65
C ARG A 226 -9.65 -11.02 -11.13
N ASP A 227 -10.87 -11.38 -11.53
CA ASP A 227 -11.42 -12.55 -12.27
C ASP A 227 -10.54 -13.69 -12.89
N SER A 228 -9.23 -13.81 -12.68
CA SER A 228 -8.40 -14.93 -13.15
C SER A 228 -7.12 -15.26 -12.37
N GLY A 229 -6.49 -14.37 -11.56
CA GLY A 229 -5.14 -14.67 -11.01
C GLY A 229 -4.79 -14.09 -9.63
N PRO A 230 -3.76 -14.63 -8.94
CA PRO A 230 -3.35 -14.18 -7.62
C PRO A 230 -2.75 -12.78 -7.65
N SER A 231 -3.13 -11.93 -6.69
CA SER A 231 -2.39 -10.68 -6.42
C SER A 231 -1.00 -11.00 -5.84
N GLY A 232 -0.06 -10.07 -5.85
CA GLY A 232 1.29 -10.28 -5.30
C GLY A 232 1.36 -10.14 -3.77
N ILE A 233 2.49 -9.67 -3.27
CA ILE A 233 2.68 -9.23 -1.88
C ILE A 233 2.27 -7.76 -1.81
N ASN A 234 1.31 -7.45 -0.94
CA ASN A 234 0.72 -6.12 -0.86
C ASN A 234 0.72 -5.61 0.55
N LYS A 235 1.19 -4.37 0.73
CA LYS A 235 1.47 -3.81 2.05
C LYS A 235 0.83 -2.43 2.22
N PHE A 236 0.20 -2.23 3.37
CA PHE A 236 -0.15 -0.90 3.86
C PHE A 236 0.63 -0.66 5.16
N ILE A 237 1.50 0.35 5.16
CA ILE A 237 2.36 0.70 6.27
C ILE A 237 1.78 1.95 6.93
N LEU A 238 1.53 1.86 8.23
CA LEU A 238 1.06 2.95 9.09
C LEU A 238 2.17 3.36 10.04
N ARG A 239 2.58 4.62 9.95
CA ARG A 239 3.45 5.26 10.93
C ARG A 239 2.68 6.30 11.74
N ASN A 240 3.24 6.67 12.88
CA ASN A 240 2.66 7.61 13.82
C ASN A 240 3.46 8.91 13.88
N PRO A 241 3.28 9.84 12.92
CA PRO A 241 3.99 11.12 12.93
C PRO A 241 3.52 12.06 14.04
N ASP A 242 4.46 12.88 14.53
CA ASP A 242 4.19 14.01 15.42
C ASP A 242 3.35 15.13 14.77
N SER A 243 3.28 15.17 13.43
CA SER A 243 2.63 16.25 12.68
C SER A 243 1.09 16.21 12.71
N GLY A 244 0.49 15.24 13.39
CA GLY A 244 -0.96 15.00 13.34
C GLY A 244 -1.43 14.36 12.03
N GLY A 245 -2.73 14.40 11.77
CA GLY A 245 -3.38 13.77 10.62
C GLY A 245 -4.07 12.44 10.92
N HIS A 246 -4.53 11.71 9.90
CA HIS A 246 -5.23 10.44 10.10
C HIS A 246 -5.25 9.60 8.82
N VAL A 247 -5.61 8.33 8.98
CA VAL A 247 -6.05 7.47 7.89
C VAL A 247 -7.48 7.05 8.18
N LEU A 248 -8.40 7.52 7.35
CA LEU A 248 -9.84 7.28 7.45
C LEU A 248 -10.33 6.61 6.16
N THR A 249 -11.01 5.49 6.30
CA THR A 249 -11.56 4.74 5.17
C THR A 249 -12.95 4.21 5.51
N TRP A 250 -13.79 4.04 4.48
CA TRP A 250 -15.12 3.48 4.68
C TRP A 250 -15.09 2.02 5.13
N ASP A 251 -14.43 1.16 4.35
CA ASP A 251 -14.06 -0.19 4.74
C ASP A 251 -12.54 -0.34 4.61
N PHE A 252 -11.96 -1.27 5.36
CA PHE A 252 -10.60 -1.73 5.12
C PHE A 252 -10.63 -3.23 4.88
N ASN A 253 -10.24 -3.66 3.68
CA ASN A 253 -10.40 -5.04 3.27
C ASN A 253 -9.06 -5.68 2.91
N MET A 254 -8.71 -6.71 3.65
CA MET A 254 -7.55 -7.54 3.36
C MET A 254 -8.03 -8.76 2.58
N ILE A 255 -8.03 -8.63 1.25
CA ILE A 255 -8.66 -9.58 0.32
C ILE A 255 -7.57 -10.23 -0.51
N SER A 256 -6.71 -10.99 0.16
CA SER A 256 -5.88 -12.03 -0.45
C SER A 256 -6.76 -12.89 -1.39
N TYR A 257 -6.70 -12.69 -2.71
CA TYR A 257 -7.56 -13.38 -3.68
C TYR A 257 -6.78 -13.83 -4.92
N ARG A 258 -6.83 -15.13 -5.26
CA ARG A 258 -7.67 -15.71 -6.33
C ARG A 258 -7.07 -17.00 -6.92
N GLY A 259 -7.82 -18.10 -6.82
CA GLY A 259 -7.73 -19.25 -7.74
C GLY A 259 -8.62 -19.06 -8.99
N SER A 260 -8.27 -19.70 -10.09
CA SER A 260 -8.81 -19.50 -11.45
C SER A 260 -10.34 -19.58 -11.61
N ALA A 261 -10.87 -18.94 -12.67
CA ALA A 261 -12.30 -18.94 -12.99
C ALA A 261 -12.82 -20.30 -13.52
N ASP A 262 -11.92 -21.23 -13.83
CA ASP A 262 -12.24 -22.55 -14.38
C ASP A 262 -12.37 -23.65 -13.32
N GLY A 263 -12.15 -23.31 -12.04
CA GLY A 263 -12.28 -24.25 -10.92
C GLY A 263 -11.20 -25.34 -10.91
N VAL A 264 -10.13 -25.18 -11.69
CA VAL A 264 -9.00 -26.09 -11.72
C VAL A 264 -7.82 -25.43 -11.01
N PHE A 265 -7.57 -25.88 -9.78
CA PHE A 265 -6.31 -25.60 -9.09
C PHE A 265 -5.19 -26.31 -9.84
N THR A 266 -4.26 -25.53 -10.39
CA THR A 266 -2.94 -26.07 -10.68
C THR A 266 -2.15 -26.04 -9.38
N GLU A 267 -1.84 -27.22 -8.85
CA GLU A 267 -0.92 -27.37 -7.71
C GLU A 267 0.36 -26.57 -8.00
N GLY A 268 0.62 -25.49 -7.25
CA GLY A 268 1.79 -24.61 -7.45
C GLY A 268 1.55 -23.09 -7.48
N GLU A 269 0.33 -22.59 -7.31
CA GLU A 269 0.07 -21.14 -7.46
C GLU A 269 0.14 -20.30 -6.17
N ASP A 270 -0.08 -20.83 -4.96
CA ASP A 270 0.28 -20.20 -3.66
C ASP A 270 0.01 -21.17 -2.47
N PRO A 271 0.74 -22.30 -2.36
CA PRO A 271 0.40 -23.33 -1.37
C PRO A 271 0.68 -22.92 0.08
N ASN A 272 1.39 -21.80 0.32
CA ASN A 272 1.80 -21.37 1.66
C ASN A 272 1.14 -20.05 2.10
N GLY A 273 0.51 -19.28 1.21
CA GLY A 273 -0.02 -17.96 1.57
C GLY A 273 1.08 -16.97 1.96
N ILE A 274 2.30 -17.16 1.46
CA ILE A 274 3.50 -16.37 1.82
C ILE A 274 4.07 -15.64 0.62
N ASP A 275 4.18 -16.30 -0.52
CA ASP A 275 4.95 -15.77 -1.63
C ASP A 275 4.07 -15.02 -2.66
N ARG A 276 2.75 -15.25 -2.60
CA ARG A 276 1.75 -14.73 -3.55
C ARG A 276 0.46 -14.45 -2.77
N GLY A 277 -0.33 -13.48 -3.21
CA GLY A 277 -1.66 -13.21 -2.67
C GLY A 277 -1.71 -12.78 -1.21
N VAL A 278 -0.69 -12.08 -0.69
CA VAL A 278 -0.63 -11.70 0.73
C VAL A 278 -1.05 -10.25 0.92
N ALA A 279 -1.96 -10.01 1.87
CA ALA A 279 -2.27 -8.68 2.37
C ALA A 279 -1.57 -8.47 3.72
N ILE A 280 -0.71 -7.46 3.81
CA ILE A 280 0.05 -7.12 5.01
C ILE A 280 -0.38 -5.72 5.45
N VAL A 281 -0.82 -5.60 6.70
CA VAL A 281 -0.88 -4.31 7.37
C VAL A 281 0.26 -4.24 8.38
N GLU A 282 1.08 -3.22 8.26
CA GLU A 282 2.22 -2.97 9.14
C GLU A 282 1.95 -1.72 9.96
N PHE A 283 2.05 -1.84 11.28
CA PHE A 283 2.02 -0.71 12.19
C PHE A 283 3.43 -0.48 12.72
N HIS A 284 3.91 0.73 12.55
CA HIS A 284 5.10 1.21 13.24
C HIS A 284 4.70 1.79 14.59
N PHE A 285 5.48 1.44 15.61
CA PHE A 285 5.53 2.11 16.88
C PHE A 285 6.62 3.16 16.82
N ASP A 286 6.21 4.42 16.67
CA ASP A 286 7.04 5.61 16.63
C ASP A 286 6.33 6.75 17.34
N ASN A 287 7.11 7.72 17.84
CA ASN A 287 6.61 8.89 18.55
C ASN A 287 5.60 8.55 19.67
N GLY A 288 5.91 7.53 20.45
CA GLY A 288 5.21 7.12 21.65
C GLY A 288 3.94 6.31 21.43
N GLY A 289 3.67 5.79 20.23
CA GLY A 289 2.45 5.02 19.97
C GLY A 289 2.37 4.42 18.56
N THR A 290 1.22 3.81 18.29
CA THR A 290 0.77 3.50 16.93
C THR A 290 -0.27 4.53 16.50
N ARG A 291 -0.49 4.67 15.20
CA ARG A 291 -1.62 5.45 14.66
C ARG A 291 -2.77 4.52 14.31
N PRO A 292 -3.86 4.49 15.10
CA PRO A 292 -4.97 3.62 14.75
C PRO A 292 -5.64 4.11 13.47
N MET A 293 -5.89 3.19 12.55
CA MET A 293 -6.68 3.45 11.35
C MET A 293 -8.15 3.60 11.73
N GLN A 294 -8.81 4.62 11.20
CA GLN A 294 -10.23 4.85 11.39
C GLN A 294 -11.00 4.17 10.26
N VAL A 295 -11.77 3.16 10.61
CA VAL A 295 -12.57 2.37 9.67
C VAL A 295 -14.04 2.64 9.96
N ALA A 296 -14.67 3.42 9.09
CA ALA A 296 -16.02 3.92 9.33
C ALA A 296 -17.04 2.78 9.45
N ARG A 297 -16.83 1.65 8.76
CA ARG A 297 -17.75 0.52 8.73
C ARG A 297 -17.02 -0.81 8.93
N ASN A 298 -16.55 -1.49 7.88
CA ASN A 298 -16.09 -2.87 8.02
C ASN A 298 -14.57 -3.00 7.96
N LEU A 299 -14.02 -3.79 8.88
CA LEU A 299 -12.69 -4.37 8.76
C LEU A 299 -12.84 -5.83 8.33
N THR A 300 -12.33 -6.16 7.13
CA THR A 300 -12.37 -7.53 6.59
C THR A 300 -10.98 -8.16 6.67
N ILE A 301 -10.84 -9.23 7.45
CA ILE A 301 -9.61 -10.02 7.64
C ILE A 301 -9.84 -11.42 7.08
N ASN A 302 -9.30 -11.71 5.91
CA ASN A 302 -9.46 -13.02 5.27
C ASN A 302 -8.23 -13.89 5.53
N ASN A 303 -8.45 -15.04 6.16
CA ASN A 303 -7.40 -15.96 6.55
C ASN A 303 -7.87 -17.42 6.45
N GLY A 304 -6.98 -18.32 6.06
CA GLY A 304 -7.24 -19.77 5.96
C GLY A 304 -7.77 -20.22 4.62
N LEU A 305 -8.52 -21.31 4.57
CA LEU A 305 -9.04 -21.87 3.33
C LEU A 305 -10.44 -21.34 3.01
N GLU A 306 -10.63 -20.84 1.79
CA GLU A 306 -11.97 -20.50 1.29
C GLU A 306 -12.77 -21.78 0.99
N SER A 307 -13.89 -22.03 1.69
CA SER A 307 -14.66 -23.28 1.54
C SER A 307 -15.18 -23.59 0.13
N SER A 308 -15.44 -22.57 -0.70
CA SER A 308 -15.97 -22.72 -2.07
C SER A 308 -14.91 -23.14 -3.08
N THR A 309 -13.67 -22.70 -2.87
CA THR A 309 -12.60 -22.87 -3.84
C THR A 309 -11.48 -23.75 -3.27
N GLY A 310 -11.14 -23.62 -1.99
CA GLY A 310 -9.96 -24.21 -1.38
C GLY A 310 -8.72 -23.32 -1.47
N ALA A 311 -8.89 -22.04 -1.84
CA ALA A 311 -7.81 -21.06 -1.88
C ALA A 311 -7.31 -20.70 -0.47
N THR A 312 -5.99 -20.53 -0.33
CA THR A 312 -5.37 -19.97 0.88
C THR A 312 -5.54 -18.47 0.89
N LEU A 313 -6.07 -17.95 1.98
CA LEU A 313 -6.27 -16.54 2.29
C LEU A 313 -5.23 -16.16 3.34
N SER A 314 -4.57 -15.03 3.15
CA SER A 314 -3.44 -14.59 3.96
C SER A 314 -3.50 -13.09 4.23
N SER A 315 -4.01 -12.75 5.42
CA SER A 315 -4.02 -11.40 5.98
C SER A 315 -3.09 -11.34 7.19
N ARG A 316 -2.08 -10.46 7.16
CA ARG A 316 -1.01 -10.42 8.15
C ARG A 316 -0.99 -9.12 8.90
N LEU A 317 -0.76 -9.23 10.20
CA LEU A 317 -0.41 -8.11 11.06
C LEU A 317 1.10 -8.12 11.28
N ASP A 318 1.75 -7.02 10.94
CA ASP A 318 3.14 -6.75 11.29
C ASP A 318 3.21 -5.56 12.27
N LEU A 319 3.99 -5.72 13.34
CA LEU A 319 4.20 -4.68 14.35
C LEU A 319 5.69 -4.42 14.45
N VAL A 320 6.11 -3.27 13.93
CA VAL A 320 7.50 -2.83 13.93
C VAL A 320 7.71 -1.82 15.04
N LEU A 321 8.74 -2.01 15.86
CA LEU A 321 9.12 -1.05 16.88
C LEU A 321 10.28 -0.20 16.36
N ASP A 322 10.01 1.06 16.03
CA ASP A 322 11.07 2.02 15.64
C ASP A 322 11.71 2.66 16.89
N GLU A 323 11.04 2.57 18.04
CA GLU A 323 11.56 2.94 19.35
C GLU A 323 11.00 2.04 20.47
N ALA A 324 11.58 2.14 21.67
CA ALA A 324 11.15 1.33 22.81
C ALA A 324 9.78 1.77 23.37
N PRO A 325 8.79 0.87 23.48
CA PRO A 325 7.54 1.16 24.19
C PRO A 325 7.77 1.53 25.65
N ALA A 326 7.03 2.52 26.14
CA ALA A 326 6.98 2.84 27.55
C ALA A 326 6.39 1.66 28.34
N VAL A 327 7.03 1.31 29.46
CA VAL A 327 6.57 0.26 30.37
C VAL A 327 6.24 0.84 31.74
N ASP A 328 5.29 0.21 32.43
CA ASP A 328 4.97 0.56 33.81
C ASP A 328 6.03 0.01 34.81
N GLY A 329 5.80 0.24 36.11
CA GLY A 329 6.69 -0.24 37.17
C GLY A 329 6.79 -1.77 37.30
N LEU A 330 5.99 -2.52 36.54
CA LEU A 330 5.97 -3.99 36.48
C LEU A 330 6.51 -4.51 35.14
N GLY A 331 6.95 -3.63 34.23
CA GLY A 331 7.45 -4.00 32.90
C GLY A 331 6.34 -4.25 31.87
N VAL A 332 5.10 -3.85 32.14
CA VAL A 332 3.99 -3.99 31.21
C VAL A 332 4.04 -2.83 30.20
N PRO A 333 4.14 -3.09 28.89
CA PRO A 333 4.11 -2.02 27.89
C PRO A 333 2.75 -1.33 27.82
N GLN A 334 2.73 -0.10 27.34
CA GLN A 334 1.48 0.60 27.07
C GLN A 334 0.59 -0.11 26.03
N ASN A 335 -0.72 0.13 26.12
CA ASN A 335 -1.69 -0.39 25.15
C ASN A 335 -1.55 0.32 23.80
N LEU A 336 -1.80 -0.40 22.70
CA LEU A 336 -1.73 0.11 21.34
C LEU A 336 -3.08 -0.05 20.63
N GLY A 337 -3.51 0.98 19.91
CA GLY A 337 -4.70 0.91 19.06
C GLY A 337 -4.28 0.65 17.62
N LEU A 338 -4.92 -0.29 16.94
CA LEU A 338 -4.60 -0.64 15.55
C LEU A 338 -5.70 -0.19 14.61
N PHE A 339 -6.95 -0.62 14.87
CA PHE A 339 -8.11 -0.25 14.07
C PHE A 339 -9.23 0.19 14.99
N ASP A 340 -9.74 1.39 14.76
CA ASP A 340 -11.05 1.81 15.26
C ASP A 340 -12.09 1.42 14.21
N VAL A 341 -12.92 0.44 14.53
CA VAL A 341 -13.95 -0.09 13.63
C VAL A 341 -15.28 0.47 14.04
N ASN A 342 -16.14 0.74 13.05
CA ASN A 342 -17.39 1.47 13.25
C ASN A 342 -17.15 2.93 13.68
N PHE A 343 -16.05 3.52 13.20
CA PHE A 343 -15.68 4.89 13.49
C PHE A 343 -16.79 5.87 13.05
N ASP A 344 -17.30 6.67 14.00
CA ASP A 344 -18.30 7.69 13.72
C ASP A 344 -17.63 9.03 13.33
N TYR A 345 -17.61 9.31 12.02
CA TYR A 345 -17.17 10.58 11.46
C TYR A 345 -18.33 11.56 11.15
N GLY A 346 -19.42 11.49 11.92
CA GLY A 346 -20.55 12.42 11.79
C GLY A 346 -21.75 11.89 11.01
N PHE A 347 -21.79 10.57 10.75
CA PHE A 347 -22.96 9.88 10.19
C PHE A 347 -23.68 8.98 11.21
N GLY A 348 -23.17 8.92 12.44
CA GLY A 348 -23.65 8.03 13.50
C GLY A 348 -23.10 6.62 13.36
N ASN A 349 -23.69 5.68 14.09
CA ASN A 349 -23.31 4.27 14.05
C ASN A 349 -23.58 3.69 12.65
N ASN A 350 -22.52 3.25 11.97
CA ASN A 350 -22.56 2.69 10.62
C ASN A 350 -22.85 1.17 10.62
N GLY A 351 -23.03 0.57 11.81
CA GLY A 351 -23.19 -0.87 12.00
C GLY A 351 -21.94 -1.63 11.58
N GLY A 352 -20.77 -0.99 11.71
CA GLY A 352 -19.48 -1.56 11.36
C GLY A 352 -19.18 -2.83 12.15
N ILE A 353 -18.55 -3.79 11.47
CA ILE A 353 -18.16 -5.06 12.08
C ILE A 353 -16.75 -5.44 11.63
N ILE A 354 -16.08 -6.21 12.47
CA ILE A 354 -14.95 -7.04 12.05
C ILE A 354 -15.53 -8.31 11.44
N ASN A 355 -15.05 -8.67 10.25
CA ASN A 355 -15.49 -9.88 9.56
C ASN A 355 -14.34 -10.49 8.76
N GLY A 356 -14.59 -11.68 8.21
CA GLY A 356 -13.59 -12.41 7.45
C GLY A 356 -14.22 -13.59 6.72
N ASN A 357 -13.65 -13.91 5.57
CA ASN A 357 -13.91 -15.13 4.82
C ASN A 357 -12.73 -16.08 5.02
N GLY A 358 -13.02 -17.38 5.20
CA GLY A 358 -12.03 -18.42 5.45
C GLY A 358 -12.48 -19.38 6.56
N ASP A 359 -11.68 -20.40 6.83
CA ASP A 359 -11.99 -21.42 7.86
C ASP A 359 -11.44 -21.08 9.26
N ILE A 360 -10.60 -20.06 9.37
CA ILE A 360 -9.95 -19.63 10.63
C ILE A 360 -10.48 -18.31 11.19
N SER A 361 -11.68 -17.89 10.80
CA SER A 361 -12.35 -16.68 11.27
C SER A 361 -11.61 -15.37 10.90
N ASP A 362 -12.09 -14.27 11.45
CA ASP A 362 -11.61 -12.90 11.44
C ASP A 362 -10.37 -12.67 12.32
N ALA A 363 -9.36 -13.53 12.18
CA ALA A 363 -8.12 -13.46 12.94
C ALA A 363 -6.94 -13.11 12.04
N PHE A 364 -6.05 -12.20 12.45
CA PHE A 364 -4.79 -11.94 11.76
C PHE A 364 -3.83 -13.14 11.85
N ALA A 365 -2.99 -13.29 10.84
CA ALA A 365 -1.79 -14.13 10.92
C ALA A 365 -0.57 -13.28 11.31
N SER A 366 0.45 -13.91 11.86
CA SER A 366 1.78 -13.34 12.07
C SER A 366 2.39 -12.87 10.74
N ALA A 367 3.36 -11.96 10.82
CA ALA A 367 4.04 -11.39 9.66
C ALA A 367 4.66 -12.45 8.73
N ASP A 368 5.07 -13.62 9.27
CA ASP A 368 5.59 -14.77 8.52
C ASP A 368 4.48 -15.77 8.08
N GLY A 369 3.25 -15.59 8.55
CA GLY A 369 2.12 -16.47 8.32
C GLY A 369 2.13 -17.78 9.12
N SER A 370 3.04 -17.94 10.09
CA SER A 370 3.20 -19.21 10.85
C SER A 370 2.17 -19.39 11.98
N THR A 371 1.61 -18.29 12.48
CA THR A 371 0.71 -18.27 13.64
C THR A 371 -0.53 -17.44 13.33
N HIS A 372 -1.71 -17.89 13.76
CA HIS A 372 -2.94 -17.11 13.71
C HIS A 372 -3.27 -16.61 15.11
N TYR A 373 -3.59 -15.33 15.23
CA TYR A 373 -3.87 -14.67 16.49
C TYR A 373 -5.38 -14.56 16.72
N ALA A 374 -5.94 -15.50 17.49
CA ALA A 374 -7.31 -15.41 17.97
C ALA A 374 -7.46 -14.36 19.09
N GLU A 375 -8.70 -14.02 19.43
CA GLU A 375 -9.01 -13.16 20.59
C GLU A 375 -8.28 -13.67 21.85
N GLY A 376 -7.51 -12.78 22.48
CA GLY A 376 -6.77 -13.10 23.70
C GLY A 376 -5.39 -13.73 23.49
N ASP A 377 -4.97 -13.97 22.24
CA ASP A 377 -3.64 -14.50 21.96
C ASP A 377 -2.55 -13.45 22.22
N THR A 378 -1.31 -13.94 22.37
CA THR A 378 -0.14 -13.08 22.57
C THR A 378 0.47 -12.69 21.24
N VAL A 379 0.65 -11.38 21.04
CA VAL A 379 1.43 -10.78 19.96
C VAL A 379 2.69 -10.18 20.58
N SER A 380 3.83 -10.38 19.92
CA SER A 380 5.11 -9.93 20.43
C SER A 380 5.88 -9.15 19.37
N ALA A 381 6.61 -8.13 19.81
CA ALA A 381 7.58 -7.43 18.98
C ALA A 381 8.85 -7.18 19.79
N VAL A 382 9.98 -6.99 19.10
CA VAL A 382 11.29 -6.81 19.72
C VAL A 382 11.84 -5.45 19.34
N PHE A 383 12.31 -4.70 20.34
CA PHE A 383 13.14 -3.51 20.13
C PHE A 383 14.43 -3.71 20.90
N GLY A 384 15.55 -3.77 20.18
CA GLY A 384 16.81 -4.14 20.77
C GLY A 384 16.78 -5.52 21.42
N ASN A 385 17.31 -5.60 22.64
CA ASN A 385 17.32 -6.83 23.42
C ASN A 385 16.10 -6.99 24.32
N THR A 386 14.96 -6.39 24.00
CA THR A 386 13.73 -6.51 24.81
C THR A 386 12.58 -6.98 23.93
N ARG A 387 11.97 -8.10 24.31
CA ARG A 387 10.68 -8.54 23.76
C ARG A 387 9.57 -7.86 24.55
N TYR A 388 8.62 -7.30 23.85
CA TYR A 388 7.40 -6.75 24.40
C TYR A 388 6.24 -7.64 23.96
N ASP A 389 5.39 -7.99 24.91
CA ASP A 389 4.26 -8.88 24.74
C ASP A 389 2.96 -8.11 24.99
N TRP A 390 1.99 -8.30 24.12
CA TRP A 390 0.64 -7.79 24.24
C TRP A 390 -0.38 -8.91 24.02
N THR A 391 -1.56 -8.74 24.59
CA THR A 391 -2.74 -9.53 24.26
C THR A 391 -3.52 -8.83 23.16
N ILE A 392 -3.78 -9.51 22.04
CA ILE A 392 -4.66 -8.97 20.99
C ILE A 392 -6.12 -9.07 21.41
N SER A 393 -6.89 -8.03 21.10
CA SER A 393 -8.35 -8.05 21.21
C SER A 393 -8.97 -7.44 19.96
N TYR A 394 -9.99 -8.12 19.43
CA TYR A 394 -10.90 -7.71 18.36
C TYR A 394 -12.22 -7.18 18.90
N THR A 395 -12.31 -6.98 20.22
CA THR A 395 -13.48 -6.41 20.90
C THR A 395 -13.05 -5.32 21.88
N GLY A 396 -11.94 -4.66 21.55
CA GLY A 396 -11.39 -3.55 22.31
C GLY A 396 -12.18 -2.26 22.09
N LEU A 397 -11.73 -1.20 22.73
CA LEU A 397 -12.26 0.14 22.52
C LEU A 397 -11.13 1.17 22.54
N ILE A 398 -11.11 2.02 21.52
CA ILE A 398 -10.26 3.19 21.38
C ILE A 398 -11.10 4.42 21.71
N ASN A 399 -10.65 5.22 22.69
CA ASN A 399 -11.23 6.52 22.98
C ASN A 399 -10.28 7.61 22.49
N TRP A 400 -10.82 8.59 21.77
CA TRP A 400 -10.03 9.66 21.18
C TRP A 400 -9.98 10.91 22.06
N ALA A 401 -8.77 11.47 22.20
CA ALA A 401 -8.60 12.84 22.66
C ALA A 401 -8.87 13.81 21.50
N ASN A 402 -8.42 13.45 20.30
CA ASN A 402 -8.67 14.19 19.06
C ASN A 402 -8.64 13.22 17.88
N ALA A 403 -9.82 12.83 17.38
CA ALA A 403 -9.92 11.89 16.27
C ALA A 403 -9.42 12.47 14.94
N ALA A 404 -9.51 13.79 14.72
CA ALA A 404 -9.06 14.40 13.46
C ALA A 404 -7.54 14.26 13.23
N ASP A 405 -6.77 14.11 14.32
CA ASP A 405 -5.33 13.93 14.32
C ASP A 405 -4.89 12.54 14.83
N SER A 406 -5.85 11.61 14.92
CA SER A 406 -5.69 10.27 15.50
C SER A 406 -4.97 10.26 16.86
N VAL A 407 -5.25 11.24 17.71
CA VAL A 407 -4.70 11.30 19.08
C VAL A 407 -5.59 10.49 20.02
N VAL A 408 -5.04 9.38 20.50
CA VAL A 408 -5.70 8.45 21.43
C VAL A 408 -5.67 9.00 22.87
N ASP A 409 -6.82 8.96 23.55
CA ASP A 409 -6.94 9.26 24.99
C ASP A 409 -6.73 7.99 25.82
N SER A 410 -7.43 6.91 25.48
CA SER A 410 -7.32 5.64 26.21
C SER A 410 -7.73 4.44 25.37
N ILE A 411 -7.21 3.27 25.73
CA ILE A 411 -7.48 1.98 25.08
C ILE A 411 -7.88 0.95 26.13
N THR A 412 -8.99 0.25 25.89
CA THR A 412 -9.47 -0.86 26.73
C THR A 412 -9.62 -2.15 25.93
N GLY A 413 -9.45 -3.30 26.60
CA GLY A 413 -9.42 -4.62 25.96
C GLY A 413 -10.78 -5.30 25.78
N THR A 414 -10.75 -6.63 25.76
CA THR A 414 -11.87 -7.52 25.40
C THR A 414 -13.25 -7.12 25.95
N GLY A 415 -14.24 -7.14 25.05
CA GLY A 415 -15.66 -6.95 25.35
C GLY A 415 -16.05 -5.51 25.68
N THR A 416 -15.21 -4.53 25.35
CA THR A 416 -15.48 -3.11 25.62
C THR A 416 -15.94 -2.31 24.40
N GLY A 417 -15.73 -2.85 23.20
CA GLY A 417 -16.15 -2.26 21.92
C GLY A 417 -15.97 -3.24 20.76
N ASP A 418 -15.74 -2.69 19.57
CA ASP A 418 -15.62 -3.42 18.30
C ASP A 418 -14.23 -3.22 17.66
N ASP A 419 -13.25 -2.69 18.41
CA ASP A 419 -11.95 -2.26 17.89
C ASP A 419 -10.88 -3.34 17.98
N VAL A 420 -9.86 -3.22 17.12
CA VAL A 420 -8.64 -4.03 17.20
C VAL A 420 -7.56 -3.30 17.99
N VAL A 421 -7.19 -3.86 19.13
CA VAL A 421 -6.23 -3.27 20.07
C VAL A 421 -5.26 -4.32 20.60
N LEU A 422 -4.11 -3.86 21.08
CA LEU A 422 -3.11 -4.65 21.78
C LEU A 422 -3.03 -4.15 23.23
N ILE A 423 -3.30 -5.04 24.19
CA ILE A 423 -3.26 -4.74 25.62
C ILE A 423 -1.94 -5.21 26.21
N GLY A 424 -1.23 -4.32 26.90
CA GLY A 424 0.07 -4.62 27.47
C GLY A 424 0.03 -5.85 28.38
N LEU A 425 0.91 -6.80 28.13
CA LEU A 425 1.04 -8.02 28.95
C LEU A 425 2.32 -8.01 29.78
N GLY A 426 3.45 -7.70 29.15
CA GLY A 426 4.75 -7.70 29.81
C GLY A 426 5.90 -7.43 28.86
N SER A 427 7.10 -7.34 29.42
CA SER A 427 8.33 -7.29 28.65
C SER A 427 9.38 -8.20 29.27
N GLU A 428 10.23 -8.74 28.41
CA GLU A 428 11.30 -9.65 28.79
C GLU A 428 12.60 -9.17 28.15
N ALA A 429 13.63 -8.95 28.99
CA ALA A 429 14.98 -8.74 28.50
C ALA A 429 15.49 -10.04 27.88
N LEU A 430 15.69 -10.03 26.57
CA LEU A 430 16.31 -11.12 25.84
C LEU A 430 17.82 -11.12 26.11
N PRO A 431 18.47 -12.30 26.15
CA PRO A 431 19.92 -12.36 26.10
C PRO A 431 20.38 -11.64 24.83
N GLY A 432 21.32 -10.69 24.98
CA GLY A 432 21.82 -9.95 23.82
C GLY A 432 22.36 -10.87 22.75
N LEU A 433 22.07 -10.54 21.48
CA LEU A 433 22.56 -11.30 20.35
C LEU A 433 24.03 -10.94 20.12
N LEU A 434 24.90 -11.95 20.23
CA LEU A 434 26.33 -11.72 20.05
C LEU A 434 26.62 -11.27 18.61
N GLY A 435 27.33 -10.16 18.47
CA GLY A 435 27.64 -9.56 17.18
C GLY A 435 26.63 -8.54 16.66
N ASP A 436 25.46 -8.43 17.29
CA ASP A 436 24.44 -7.42 16.99
C ASP A 436 24.82 -6.10 17.69
N PHE A 437 25.56 -5.28 16.95
CA PHE A 437 26.16 -4.05 17.44
C PHE A 437 25.29 -2.82 17.23
N ASN A 438 24.29 -2.89 16.34
CA ASN A 438 23.29 -1.83 16.19
C ASN A 438 21.97 -2.13 16.96
N ASN A 439 21.85 -3.32 17.57
CA ASN A 439 20.70 -3.77 18.35
C ASN A 439 19.43 -3.88 17.51
N ASP A 440 19.53 -4.29 16.24
CA ASP A 440 18.37 -4.48 15.36
C ASP A 440 17.84 -5.92 15.37
N GLY A 441 18.44 -6.80 16.19
CA GLY A 441 18.06 -8.19 16.33
C GLY A 441 18.64 -9.10 15.24
N LEU A 442 19.41 -8.56 14.30
CA LEU A 442 20.16 -9.28 13.28
C LEU A 442 21.67 -9.10 13.50
N VAL A 443 22.47 -10.00 12.92
CA VAL A 443 23.93 -9.84 12.84
C VAL A 443 24.32 -9.75 11.38
N ASP A 444 24.46 -8.55 10.85
CA ASP A 444 24.64 -8.30 9.43
C ASP A 444 25.73 -7.25 9.13
N LEU A 445 25.69 -6.65 7.93
CA LEU A 445 26.69 -5.66 7.52
C LEU A 445 26.53 -4.30 8.21
N ALA A 446 25.35 -3.95 8.73
CA ALA A 446 25.13 -2.72 9.47
C ALA A 446 25.94 -2.74 10.78
N ASP A 447 26.00 -3.87 11.47
CA ASP A 447 26.80 -4.06 12.70
C ASP A 447 28.28 -3.83 12.48
N TYR A 448 28.79 -4.26 11.32
CA TYR A 448 30.19 -4.05 10.97
C TYR A 448 30.53 -2.56 10.98
N THR A 449 29.63 -1.71 10.50
CA THR A 449 29.86 -0.26 10.51
C THR A 449 29.88 0.30 11.93
N VAL A 450 29.02 -0.20 12.83
CA VAL A 450 29.02 0.18 14.24
C VAL A 450 30.32 -0.22 14.94
N TRP A 451 30.78 -1.47 14.74
CA TRP A 451 32.08 -1.91 15.25
C TRP A 451 33.22 -1.02 14.75
N ARG A 452 33.28 -0.78 13.44
CA ARG A 452 34.35 0.04 12.83
C ARG A 452 34.37 1.46 13.36
N ASN A 453 33.21 2.07 13.57
CA ASN A 453 33.09 3.43 14.07
C ASN A 453 33.49 3.55 15.55
N ASN A 454 33.41 2.45 16.30
CA ASN A 454 33.70 2.41 17.73
C ASN A 454 35.05 1.77 18.08
N LEU A 455 35.85 1.36 17.10
CA LEU A 455 37.13 0.67 17.33
C LEU A 455 38.05 1.47 18.28
N GLY A 456 38.42 0.84 19.40
CA GLY A 456 39.27 1.41 20.45
C GLY A 456 38.51 2.18 21.54
N ASN A 457 37.19 2.33 21.44
CA ASN A 457 36.34 2.84 22.52
C ASN A 457 36.09 1.75 23.58
N ALA A 458 35.47 2.12 24.70
CA ALA A 458 35.03 1.16 25.71
C ALA A 458 33.83 0.34 25.20
N ASP A 459 33.75 -0.96 25.55
CA ASP A 459 32.65 -1.85 25.11
C ASP A 459 31.26 -1.35 25.46
N SER A 460 31.13 -0.50 26.49
CA SER A 460 29.85 0.10 26.87
C SER A 460 29.21 0.98 25.79
N VAL A 461 29.92 1.29 24.70
CA VAL A 461 29.35 1.95 23.52
C VAL A 461 28.58 0.99 22.62
N LEU A 462 28.80 -0.32 22.77
CA LEU A 462 28.06 -1.37 22.08
C LEU A 462 26.87 -1.84 22.94
N PRO A 463 25.82 -2.40 22.33
CA PRO A 463 24.67 -2.93 23.05
C PRO A 463 25.08 -3.98 24.07
N SER A 464 24.48 -3.95 25.26
CA SER A 464 24.81 -4.91 26.32
C SER A 464 24.48 -6.33 25.88
N GLY A 465 25.45 -7.25 26.01
CA GLY A 465 25.29 -8.64 25.59
C GLY A 465 25.61 -8.90 24.11
N SER A 466 25.99 -7.88 23.34
CA SER A 466 26.48 -8.04 21.96
C SER A 466 27.94 -8.52 21.89
N THR A 467 28.70 -8.35 22.97
CA THR A 467 30.08 -8.80 23.11
C THR A 467 30.20 -9.87 24.19
N ASN A 468 31.19 -10.75 24.09
CA ASN A 468 31.47 -11.78 25.10
C ASN A 468 32.95 -12.05 25.35
N ASP A 469 33.87 -11.30 24.73
CA ASP A 469 35.30 -11.56 24.83
C ASP A 469 35.90 -11.07 26.15
N GLY A 470 35.18 -10.17 26.85
CA GLY A 470 35.56 -9.62 28.14
C GLY A 470 36.75 -8.66 28.08
N SER A 471 37.06 -8.10 26.90
CA SER A 471 38.17 -7.16 26.70
C SER A 471 37.89 -5.80 27.38
N GLY A 472 36.62 -5.40 27.42
CA GLY A 472 36.17 -4.10 27.92
C GLY A 472 36.43 -2.94 26.93
N VAL A 473 36.93 -3.24 25.73
CA VAL A 473 37.23 -2.27 24.67
C VAL A 473 36.92 -2.85 23.30
N VAL A 474 36.32 -2.04 22.43
CA VAL A 474 35.92 -2.48 21.10
C VAL A 474 37.17 -2.79 20.28
N ASP A 475 37.43 -4.07 20.02
CA ASP A 475 38.67 -4.53 19.39
C ASP A 475 38.48 -5.68 18.37
N ALA A 476 39.55 -6.43 18.10
CA ALA A 476 39.51 -7.53 17.13
C ALA A 476 38.73 -8.76 17.65
N GLY A 477 38.56 -8.90 18.96
CA GLY A 477 37.73 -9.91 19.60
C GLY A 477 36.26 -9.71 19.30
N ASP A 478 35.75 -8.47 19.39
CA ASP A 478 34.38 -8.14 18.98
C ASP A 478 34.14 -8.38 17.50
N TYR A 479 35.11 -8.05 16.65
CA TYR A 479 35.04 -8.39 15.23
C TYR A 479 34.94 -9.90 15.00
N ALA A 480 35.67 -10.70 15.78
CA ALA A 480 35.56 -12.15 15.70
C ALA A 480 34.19 -12.64 16.18
N THR A 481 33.62 -12.00 17.21
CA THR A 481 32.25 -12.27 17.69
C THR A 481 31.22 -12.00 16.60
N TRP A 482 31.24 -10.82 15.97
CA TRP A 482 30.39 -10.49 14.82
C TRP A 482 30.55 -11.51 13.70
N LYS A 483 31.79 -11.81 13.31
CA LYS A 483 32.06 -12.74 12.21
C LYS A 483 31.57 -14.17 12.48
N GLN A 484 31.61 -14.62 13.73
CA GLN A 484 31.11 -15.94 14.13
C GLN A 484 29.58 -16.01 14.14
N ASN A 485 28.92 -14.88 14.36
CA ASN A 485 27.47 -14.79 14.46
C ASN A 485 26.81 -14.19 13.22
N PHE A 486 27.58 -13.79 12.20
CA PHE A 486 27.05 -13.20 10.97
C PHE A 486 25.97 -14.08 10.33
N GLY A 487 24.80 -13.50 10.09
CA GLY A 487 23.60 -14.17 9.61
C GLY A 487 22.72 -14.79 10.70
N ASN A 488 23.10 -14.72 11.98
CA ASN A 488 22.21 -15.05 13.08
C ASN A 488 21.21 -13.90 13.33
N GLY A 489 20.06 -14.23 13.91
CA GLY A 489 19.06 -13.26 14.32
C GLY A 489 18.22 -13.78 15.48
N SER A 490 17.61 -12.87 16.24
CA SER A 490 16.56 -13.20 17.18
C SER A 490 15.36 -13.82 16.42
N PRO A 491 14.63 -14.81 16.95
CA PRO A 491 13.49 -15.42 16.27
C PRO A 491 12.44 -14.43 15.75
N ALA A 492 12.36 -13.23 16.35
CA ALA A 492 11.48 -12.14 15.89
C ALA A 492 12.06 -11.29 14.74
N ALA A 493 13.38 -11.27 14.57
CA ALA A 493 14.11 -10.43 13.62
C ALA A 493 14.59 -11.19 12.37
N VAL A 494 14.59 -12.54 12.36
CA VAL A 494 14.82 -13.35 11.16
C VAL A 494 13.61 -13.26 10.20
N GLN A 495 13.27 -12.04 9.79
CA GLN A 495 12.52 -11.78 8.57
C GLN A 495 13.50 -11.98 7.42
N ALA A 496 13.52 -13.20 6.87
CA ALA A 496 14.37 -13.49 5.72
C ALA A 496 13.83 -12.74 4.50
N ALA A 497 14.48 -11.64 4.13
CA ALA A 497 14.46 -11.17 2.75
C ALA A 497 14.80 -12.36 1.85
N ALA A 498 13.89 -12.72 0.94
CA ALA A 498 14.13 -13.74 -0.06
C ALA A 498 15.33 -13.29 -0.91
N VAL A 499 16.51 -13.79 -0.57
CA VAL A 499 17.71 -13.60 -1.38
C VAL A 499 17.47 -14.33 -2.69
N PRO A 500 17.48 -13.66 -3.85
CA PRO A 500 17.36 -14.34 -5.13
C PRO A 500 18.45 -15.41 -5.21
N GLU A 501 18.06 -16.68 -5.39
CA GLU A 501 19.03 -17.76 -5.46
C GLU A 501 20.06 -17.43 -6.55
N PRO A 502 21.38 -17.43 -6.25
CA PRO A 502 22.41 -17.25 -7.26
C PRO A 502 22.19 -18.28 -8.35
N ALA A 503 22.31 -17.88 -9.63
CA ALA A 503 22.06 -18.66 -10.84
C ALA A 503 22.93 -19.93 -11.00
N SER A 504 22.91 -20.81 -10.00
CA SER A 504 23.65 -22.06 -9.87
C SER A 504 23.20 -23.08 -10.92
N TRP A 505 21.96 -22.92 -11.39
CA TRP A 505 21.40 -23.64 -12.53
C TRP A 505 22.16 -23.37 -13.84
N ILE A 506 22.73 -22.17 -14.04
CA ILE A 506 23.53 -21.84 -15.22
C ILE A 506 24.89 -22.55 -15.17
N LEU A 507 25.50 -22.65 -13.98
CA LEU A 507 26.76 -23.38 -13.80
C LEU A 507 26.61 -24.90 -14.01
N LEU A 508 25.50 -25.49 -13.57
CA LEU A 508 25.16 -26.89 -13.85
C LEU A 508 24.84 -27.14 -15.34
N GLY A 509 24.17 -26.19 -16.00
CA GLY A 509 23.90 -26.26 -17.44
C GLY A 509 25.16 -26.20 -18.32
N LEU A 510 26.16 -25.39 -17.94
CA LEU A 510 27.42 -25.27 -18.68
C LEU A 510 28.31 -26.51 -18.55
N LEU A 511 28.24 -27.25 -17.43
CA LEU A 511 28.92 -28.53 -17.23
C LEU A 511 28.29 -29.66 -18.05
N GLY A 512 26.97 -29.63 -18.27
CA GLY A 512 26.26 -30.62 -19.09
C GLY A 512 26.62 -30.58 -20.58
N ILE A 513 26.89 -29.38 -21.12
CA ILE A 513 27.25 -29.21 -22.54
C ILE A 513 28.65 -29.75 -22.86
N ALA A 514 29.56 -29.77 -21.88
CA ALA A 514 30.91 -30.30 -22.06
C ALA A 514 30.96 -31.83 -22.19
N VAL A 515 29.97 -32.56 -21.65
CA VAL A 515 29.98 -34.04 -21.64
C VAL A 515 29.32 -34.66 -22.88
N VAL A 516 28.38 -33.95 -23.54
CA VAL A 516 27.67 -34.47 -24.73
C VAL A 516 28.51 -34.36 -26.02
N GLY A 517 29.59 -33.58 -26.02
CA GLY A 517 30.47 -33.38 -27.18
C GLY A 517 31.40 -34.53 -27.56
N TYR A 518 31.48 -35.62 -26.77
CA TYR A 518 32.47 -36.69 -26.96
C TYR A 518 31.84 -38.06 -27.27
N ALA A 519 30.96 -38.14 -28.27
CA ALA A 519 30.54 -39.42 -28.85
C ALA A 519 31.32 -39.68 -30.16
N PRO A 520 32.25 -40.66 -30.21
CA PRO A 520 32.97 -40.99 -31.45
C PRO A 520 32.03 -41.74 -32.42
N ARG A 521 31.87 -41.19 -33.63
CA ARG A 521 31.11 -41.81 -34.73
C ARG A 521 31.77 -43.13 -35.17
N ARG A 522 30.98 -44.20 -35.29
CA ARG A 522 31.35 -45.43 -36.01
C ARG A 522 30.50 -45.56 -37.27
#